data_AF-A0A4Q5V8S4-F1
#
_entry.id   AF-A0A4Q5V8S4-F1
#
_cell.length_a   1.000
_cell.length_b   1.000
_cell.length_c   1.000
_cell.angle_alpha   90.00
_cell.angle_beta   90.00
_cell.angle_gamma   90.00
#
_symmetry.space_group_name_H-M   'P 1'
#
loop_
_entity.id
_entity.type
_entity.pdbx_description
1 polymer ?
#
loop_
_entity_poly.entity_id
_entity_poly.type
_entity_poly.pdbx_seq_one_letter_code
_entity_poly.pdbx_strand_id
1 'polypeptide(L)'
;MEWDNKALLKLDEAYAQKNKALNARIFISYGSNEYAPFRDPIIQYQKYLAAKKYQGLELQNYVMEGLDHTGVKGDGYVRGLMWVWKPKKPTGPSGLERGFTGAK
;
A
#
# COMPACT_ATOMS: atom_id res chain seq x y z
N MET A 1 2.57 8.43 -16.75
CA MET A 1 2.71 7.00 -16.44
C MET A 1 2.56 6.26 -17.75
N GLU A 2 3.63 5.66 -18.24
CA GLU A 2 3.73 5.08 -19.60
C GLU A 2 4.02 3.57 -19.57
N TRP A 3 4.08 2.98 -18.37
CA TRP A 3 4.32 1.55 -18.20
C TRP A 3 3.22 0.73 -18.89
N ASP A 4 3.65 -0.24 -19.71
CA ASP A 4 2.82 -1.18 -20.47
C ASP A 4 1.59 -0.53 -21.14
N ASN A 5 1.80 0.53 -21.94
CA ASN A 5 0.73 1.23 -22.66
C ASN A 5 -0.44 1.67 -21.75
N LYS A 6 -0.14 2.04 -20.49
CA LYS A 6 -1.09 2.44 -19.45
C LYS A 6 -2.06 1.31 -19.04
N ALA A 7 -1.64 0.05 -19.12
CA ALA A 7 -2.50 -1.10 -18.82
C ALA A 7 -3.23 -0.99 -17.47
N LEU A 8 -2.52 -0.61 -16.40
CA LEU A 8 -3.13 -0.44 -15.07
C LEU A 8 -4.21 0.65 -15.04
N LEU A 9 -4.02 1.76 -15.76
CA LEU A 9 -5.00 2.83 -15.82
C LEU A 9 -6.24 2.37 -16.60
N LYS A 10 -6.05 1.72 -17.75
CA LYS A 10 -7.15 1.19 -18.57
C LYS A 10 -7.97 0.15 -17.80
N LEU A 11 -7.30 -0.73 -17.06
CA LEU A 11 -7.94 -1.73 -16.22
C LEU A 11 -8.79 -1.08 -15.14
N ASP A 12 -8.22 -0.10 -14.41
CA ASP A 12 -8.95 0.61 -13.37
C ASP A 12 -10.11 1.45 -13.94
N GLU A 13 -9.93 2.12 -15.08
CA GLU A 13 -11.00 2.85 -15.76
C GLU A 13 -12.17 1.94 -16.15
N ALA A 14 -11.88 0.78 -16.74
CA ALA A 14 -12.91 -0.19 -17.09
C ALA A 14 -13.65 -0.73 -15.85
N TYR A 15 -12.93 -0.90 -14.73
CA TYR A 15 -13.55 -1.29 -13.45
C TYR A 15 -14.43 -0.16 -12.88
N ALA A 16 -13.93 1.08 -12.84
CA ALA A 16 -14.60 2.26 -12.31
C ALA A 16 -15.90 2.63 -13.04
N GLN A 17 -15.99 2.29 -14.33
CA GLN A 17 -17.20 2.50 -15.12
C GLN A 17 -18.38 1.67 -14.60
N LYS A 18 -18.10 0.49 -14.04
CA LYS A 18 -19.13 -0.47 -13.59
C LYS A 18 -19.25 -0.54 -12.08
N ASN A 19 -18.22 -0.12 -11.34
CA ASN A 19 -18.13 -0.29 -9.89
C ASN A 19 -17.78 1.02 -9.20
N LYS A 20 -18.46 1.31 -8.09
CA LYS A 20 -18.13 2.42 -7.18
C LYS A 20 -17.42 1.95 -5.91
N ALA A 21 -17.47 0.66 -5.62
CA ALA A 21 -16.81 0.05 -4.48
C ALA A 21 -15.57 -0.73 -4.93
N LEU A 22 -14.56 -0.74 -4.06
CA LEU A 22 -13.38 -1.58 -4.15
C LEU A 22 -13.00 -1.95 -2.71
N ASN A 23 -13.60 -3.03 -2.19
CA ASN A 23 -13.40 -3.50 -0.82
C ASN A 23 -12.03 -4.19 -0.68
N ALA A 24 -10.97 -3.39 -0.69
CA ALA A 24 -9.60 -3.86 -0.68
C ALA A 24 -8.70 -2.98 0.18
N ARG A 25 -7.55 -3.53 0.55
CA ARG A 25 -6.45 -2.80 1.16
C ARG A 25 -5.29 -2.80 0.18
N ILE A 26 -4.81 -1.63 -0.23
CA ILE A 26 -3.67 -1.50 -1.15
C ILE A 26 -2.54 -0.68 -0.50
N PHE A 27 -1.33 -1.25 -0.48
CA PHE A 27 -0.11 -0.56 -0.07
C PHE A 27 0.77 -0.31 -1.29
N ILE A 28 1.07 0.94 -1.60
CA ILE A 28 1.92 1.34 -2.73
C ILE A 28 3.11 2.13 -2.19
N SER A 29 4.32 1.72 -2.55
CA SER A 29 5.54 2.35 -2.04
C SER A 29 6.62 2.53 -3.10
N TYR A 30 7.56 3.42 -2.79
CA TYR A 30 8.80 3.64 -3.54
C TYR A 30 9.91 4.13 -2.59
N GLY A 31 11.17 3.97 -2.98
CA GLY A 31 12.33 4.48 -2.24
C GLY A 31 12.59 5.96 -2.54
N SER A 32 12.97 6.76 -1.54
CA SER A 32 13.26 8.19 -1.76
C SER A 32 14.42 8.41 -2.76
N ASN A 33 15.37 7.46 -2.79
CA ASN A 33 16.56 7.49 -3.64
C ASN A 33 16.36 6.68 -4.94
N GLU A 34 15.11 6.33 -5.27
CA GLU A 34 14.74 5.66 -6.52
C GLU A 34 14.99 6.59 -7.73
N TYR A 35 15.32 5.99 -8.87
CA TYR A 35 15.48 6.75 -10.10
C TYR A 35 14.15 7.41 -10.49
N ALA A 36 14.16 8.70 -10.84
CA ALA A 36 12.96 9.45 -11.18
C ALA A 36 12.05 8.76 -12.23
N PRO A 37 12.59 8.12 -13.30
CA PRO A 37 11.76 7.37 -14.26
C PRO A 37 10.97 6.19 -13.66
N PHE A 38 11.43 5.60 -12.55
CA PHE A 38 10.70 4.55 -11.83
C PHE A 38 9.79 5.14 -10.75
N ARG A 39 10.27 6.16 -10.04
CA ARG A 39 9.56 6.81 -8.93
C ARG A 39 8.31 7.57 -9.38
N ASP A 40 8.45 8.43 -10.38
CA ASP A 40 7.41 9.40 -10.72
C ASP A 40 6.13 8.75 -11.27
N PRO A 41 6.19 7.66 -12.08
CA PRO A 41 5.00 6.89 -12.44
C PRO A 41 4.27 6.29 -11.23
N ILE A 42 4.99 5.83 -10.21
CA ILE A 42 4.39 5.30 -8.97
C ILE A 42 3.65 6.42 -8.24
N ILE A 43 4.28 7.59 -8.07
CA ILE A 43 3.65 8.77 -7.45
C ILE A 43 2.38 9.18 -8.21
N GLN A 44 2.44 9.17 -9.55
CA GLN A 44 1.27 9.48 -10.39
C GLN A 44 0.15 8.46 -10.17
N TYR A 45 0.46 7.17 -10.02
CA TYR A 45 -0.54 6.13 -9.77
C TYR A 45 -1.17 6.25 -8.38
N GLN A 46 -0.35 6.52 -7.37
CA GLN A 46 -0.81 6.81 -6.01
C GLN A 46 -1.84 7.95 -5.99
N LYS A 47 -1.56 9.05 -6.70
CA LYS A 47 -2.49 10.20 -6.84
C LYS A 47 -3.76 9.82 -7.61
N TYR A 48 -3.60 9.11 -8.73
CA TYR A 48 -4.72 8.67 -9.56
C TYR A 48 -5.70 7.79 -8.77
N LEU A 49 -5.21 6.77 -8.07
CA LEU A 49 -6.05 5.83 -7.33
C LEU A 49 -6.74 6.50 -6.12
N ALA A 50 -6.03 7.38 -5.41
CA ALA A 50 -6.61 8.17 -4.33
C ALA A 50 -7.77 9.08 -4.81
N ALA A 51 -7.65 9.64 -6.02
CA ALA A 51 -8.67 10.51 -6.60
C ALA A 51 -9.97 9.76 -6.97
N LYS A 52 -9.93 8.42 -7.15
CA LYS A 52 -11.11 7.62 -7.47
C LYS A 52 -12.13 7.53 -6.34
N LYS A 53 -11.67 7.69 -5.08
CA LYS A 53 -12.52 7.64 -3.88
C LYS A 53 -13.45 6.41 -3.87
N TYR A 54 -12.91 5.24 -4.22
CA TYR A 54 -13.66 4.00 -4.18
C TYR A 54 -14.20 3.73 -2.78
N GLN A 55 -15.46 3.33 -2.70
CA GLN A 55 -16.07 2.93 -1.44
C GLN A 55 -15.41 1.63 -0.94
N GLY A 56 -14.98 1.62 0.32
CA GLY A 56 -14.35 0.45 0.93
C GLY A 56 -12.87 0.23 0.58
N LEU A 57 -12.26 1.11 -0.20
CA LEU A 57 -10.82 1.06 -0.45
C LEU A 57 -10.08 1.71 0.72
N GLU A 58 -9.25 0.93 1.41
CA GLU A 58 -8.17 1.48 2.23
C GLU A 58 -6.92 1.56 1.34
N LEU A 59 -6.29 2.72 1.26
CA LEU A 59 -5.09 2.96 0.46
C LEU A 59 -4.00 3.57 1.33
N GLN A 60 -2.82 2.98 1.32
CA GLN A 60 -1.62 3.54 1.93
C GLN A 60 -0.56 3.77 0.87
N ASN A 61 -0.25 5.05 0.68
CA ASN A 61 0.91 5.49 -0.08
C ASN A 61 2.05 5.71 0.91
N TYR A 62 3.24 5.19 0.61
CA TYR A 62 4.38 5.24 1.53
C TYR A 62 5.69 5.53 0.81
N VAL A 63 6.46 6.47 1.33
CA VAL A 63 7.82 6.77 0.85
C VAL A 63 8.81 6.11 1.79
N MET A 64 9.73 5.33 1.25
CA MET A 64 10.78 4.68 2.03
C MET A 64 12.05 5.53 1.99
N GLU A 65 12.19 6.35 3.01
CA GLU A 65 13.32 7.26 3.16
C GLU A 65 14.66 6.51 3.17
N GLY A 66 15.60 7.02 2.39
CA GLY A 66 16.96 6.47 2.25
C GLY A 66 17.08 5.23 1.36
N LEU A 67 15.98 4.62 0.91
CA LEU A 67 16.03 3.39 0.12
C LEU A 67 16.09 3.67 -1.38
N ASP A 68 16.85 2.82 -2.09
CA ASP A 68 16.98 2.81 -3.55
C ASP A 68 16.16 1.69 -4.20
N HIS A 69 16.32 1.50 -5.52
CA HIS A 69 15.62 0.50 -6.32
C HIS A 69 15.69 -0.94 -5.77
N THR A 70 16.81 -1.27 -5.12
CA THR A 70 17.09 -2.63 -4.62
C THR A 70 16.66 -2.78 -3.17
N GLY A 71 17.01 -1.82 -2.31
CA GLY A 71 16.72 -1.86 -0.88
C GLY A 71 15.23 -1.74 -0.57
N VAL A 72 14.48 -1.01 -1.40
CA VAL A 72 13.03 -0.77 -1.20
C VAL A 72 12.20 -2.05 -1.20
N LYS A 73 12.62 -3.09 -1.94
CA LYS A 73 11.77 -4.27 -2.20
C LYS A 73 11.51 -5.09 -0.94
N GLY A 74 12.55 -5.34 -0.14
CA GLY A 74 12.44 -6.12 1.10
C GLY A 74 11.62 -5.39 2.17
N ASP A 75 11.96 -4.13 2.43
CA ASP A 75 11.25 -3.32 3.43
C ASP A 75 9.79 -3.09 3.02
N GLY A 76 9.54 -2.81 1.74
CA GLY A 76 8.20 -2.63 1.21
C GLY A 76 7.34 -3.87 1.23
N TYR A 77 7.91 -5.05 1.00
CA TYR A 77 7.18 -6.29 1.15
C TYR A 77 6.72 -6.50 2.59
N VAL A 78 7.61 -6.35 3.56
CA VAL A 78 7.29 -6.59 4.98
C VAL A 78 6.30 -5.55 5.51
N ARG A 79 6.55 -4.24 5.31
CA ARG A 79 5.62 -3.18 5.74
C ARG A 79 4.28 -3.27 5.03
N GLY A 80 4.31 -3.63 3.75
CA GLY A 80 3.13 -3.90 2.94
C GLY A 80 2.29 -4.98 3.61
N LEU A 81 2.83 -6.18 3.81
CA LEU A 81 2.13 -7.29 4.48
C LEU A 81 1.59 -6.89 5.85
N MET A 82 2.43 -6.25 6.68
CA MET A 82 1.99 -5.75 7.98
C MET A 82 0.78 -4.82 7.85
N TRP A 83 0.76 -3.94 6.85
CA TRP A 83 -0.33 -3.00 6.62
C TRP A 83 -1.58 -3.66 6.03
N VAL A 84 -1.44 -4.50 5.00
CA VAL A 84 -2.60 -5.15 4.34
C VAL A 84 -3.27 -6.09 5.32
N TRP A 85 -2.47 -6.84 6.08
CA TRP A 85 -2.94 -7.78 7.09
C TRP A 85 -3.00 -7.19 8.49
N LYS A 86 -2.89 -5.86 8.65
CA LYS A 86 -3.02 -5.18 9.95
C LYS A 86 -4.17 -5.86 10.69
N PRO A 87 -3.88 -6.63 11.75
CA PRO A 87 -4.95 -7.23 12.49
C PRO A 87 -5.73 -6.05 13.07
N LYS A 88 -7.05 -6.13 13.05
CA LYS A 88 -7.78 -5.57 14.18
C LYS A 88 -7.28 -6.36 15.38
N LYS A 89 -6.23 -5.86 16.05
CA LYS A 89 -5.60 -6.54 17.20
C LYS A 89 -6.75 -6.89 18.15
N PRO A 90 -6.89 -8.17 18.56
CA PRO A 90 -7.86 -8.50 19.58
C PRO A 90 -7.67 -7.58 20.79
N THR A 91 -8.75 -7.04 21.32
CA THR A 91 -8.69 -6.21 22.53
C THR A 91 -8.15 -7.03 23.69
N GLY A 92 -7.18 -6.48 24.42
CA GLY A 92 -6.55 -7.11 25.57
C GLY A 92 -5.07 -7.47 25.37
N PRO A 93 -4.41 -7.96 26.44
CA PRO A 93 -2.99 -8.26 26.42
C PRO A 93 -2.70 -9.51 25.58
N SER A 94 -1.60 -9.49 24.82
CA SER A 94 -1.13 -10.67 24.09
C SER A 94 -0.77 -11.82 25.06
N GLY A 95 -0.67 -13.06 24.57
CA GLY A 95 -0.23 -14.18 25.42
C GLY A 95 1.15 -13.95 26.03
N LEU A 96 2.07 -13.36 25.25
CA LEU A 96 3.40 -12.96 25.72
C LEU A 96 3.32 -11.85 26.78
N GLU A 97 2.48 -10.84 26.54
CA GLU A 97 2.28 -9.72 27.47
C GLU A 97 1.71 -10.19 28.81
N ARG A 98 0.74 -11.11 28.79
CA ARG A 98 0.23 -11.76 30.02
C ARG A 98 1.32 -12.54 30.76
N GLY A 99 2.16 -13.26 30.01
CA GLY A 99 3.29 -14.01 30.56
C GLY A 99 4.34 -13.13 31.26
N PHE A 100 4.58 -11.91 30.76
CA PHE A 100 5.57 -10.99 31.34
C PHE A 100 5.01 -10.09 32.45
N THR A 101 3.74 -9.69 32.36
CA THR A 101 3.15 -8.66 33.24
C THR A 101 2.28 -9.23 34.36
N GLY A 102 1.90 -10.51 34.27
CA GLY A 102 0.92 -11.10 35.19
C GLY A 102 -0.50 -10.55 35.01
N ALA A 103 -0.76 -9.77 33.97
CA ALA A 103 -2.08 -9.30 33.62
C ALA A 103 -2.99 -10.49 33.28
N LYS A 104 -4.18 -10.55 33.88
CA LYS A 104 -5.21 -11.55 33.58
C LYS A 104 -5.98 -11.19 32.31
#